data_AF-A0A7C3FWZ3-F1
#
_entry.id   AF-A0A7C3FWZ3-F1
#
_cell.length_a   1.000
_cell.length_b   1.000
_cell.length_c   1.000
_cell.angle_alpha   90.00
_cell.angle_beta   90.00
_cell.angle_gamma   90.00
#
_symmetry.space_group_name_H-M   'P 1'
#
loop_
_entity.id
_entity.type
_entity.pdbx_description
1 polymer ?
#
loop_
_entity_poly.entity_id
_entity_poly.type
_entity_poly.pdbx_seq_one_letter_code
_entity_poly.pdbx_strand_id
1 'polypeptide(L)' 'NLYKDVVFAKKYLQQKKFRVTITGKDYIFVTATSIRKN' A
#
# COMPACT_ATOMS: atom_id res chain seq x y z
N ASN A 1 0.57 13.99 9.41
CA ASN A 1 -0.72 13.37 9.07
C ASN A 1 -0.67 12.49 7.83
N LEU A 2 -0.07 12.91 6.71
CA LEU A 2 0.02 12.09 5.48
C LEU A 2 0.66 10.69 5.62
N TYR A 3 1.77 10.56 6.36
CA TYR A 3 2.44 9.26 6.52
C TYR A 3 1.56 8.22 7.25
N LYS A 4 0.73 8.65 8.20
CA LYS A 4 -0.19 7.77 8.93
C LYS A 4 -1.27 7.21 8.00
N ASP A 5 -1.80 8.06 7.11
CA ASP A 5 -2.82 7.68 6.14
C ASP A 5 -2.28 6.66 5.12
N VAL A 6 -1.05 6.85 4.66
CA VAL A 6 -0.36 5.91 3.77
C VAL A 6 -0.13 4.56 4.45
N VAL A 7 0.32 4.57 5.71
CA VAL A 7 0.51 3.33 6.48
C VAL A 7 -0.82 2.62 6.74
N PHE A 8 -1.89 3.36 7.00
CA PHE A 8 -3.24 2.80 7.12
C PHE A 8 -3.69 2.14 5.82
N ALA A 9 -3.54 2.83 4.69
CA ALA A 9 -3.89 2.30 3.36
C ALA A 9 -3.12 1.00 3.07
N LYS A 10 -1.82 0.94 3.37
CA LYS A 10 -1.02 -0.29 3.24
C LYS A 10 -1.60 -1.43 4.09
N LYS A 11 -1.90 -1.20 5.36
CA LYS A 11 -2.48 -2.23 6.24
C LYS A 11 -3.82 -2.73 5.73
N TYR A 12 -4.70 -1.82 5.31
CA TYR A 12 -6.00 -2.15 4.76
C TYR A 12 -5.90 -3.05 3.51
N LEU A 13 -5.03 -2.68 2.57
CA LEU A 13 -4.82 -3.45 1.34
C LEU A 13 -4.16 -4.82 1.59
N GLN A 14 -3.25 -4.91 2.56
CA GLN A 14 -2.65 -6.17 2.97
C GLN A 14 -3.70 -7.14 3.53
N GLN A 15 -4.67 -6.66 4.33
CA GLN A 15 -5.79 -7.48 4.83
C GLN A 15 -6.63 -8.05 3.67
N LYS A 16 -6.77 -7.28 2.58
CA LYS A 16 -7.46 -7.68 1.36
C LYS A 16 -6.63 -8.58 0.43
N LYS A 17 -5.48 -9.09 0.88
CA LYS A 17 -4.56 -9.98 0.14
C LYS A 17 -3.91 -9.30 -1.08
N PHE A 18 -3.56 -8.03 -0.95
CA PHE A 18 -2.70 -7.33 -1.90
C PHE A 18 -1.26 -7.26 -1.39
N ARG A 19 -0.29 -7.43 -2.29
CA ARG A 19 1.11 -7.08 -2.05
C ARG A 19 1.24 -5.58 -2.29
N VAL A 20 1.67 -4.84 -1.29
CA VAL A 20 1.75 -3.38 -1.34
C VAL A 20 3.20 -2.92 -1.17
N THR A 21 3.65 -2.08 -2.10
CA THR A 21 4.97 -1.44 -2.07
C THR A 21 4.78 0.07 -1.97
N ILE A 22 5.48 0.71 -1.04
CA ILE A 22 5.51 2.17 -0.91
C ILE A 22 6.91 2.64 -1.32
N THR A 23 7.01 3.62 -2.20
CA THR A 23 8.29 4.17 -2.67
C THR A 23 8.28 5.70 -2.67
N GLY A 24 9.48 6.29 -2.69
CA GLY A 24 9.71 7.73 -2.85
C GLY A 24 10.03 8.48 -1.55
N LYS A 25 10.76 9.60 -1.70
CA LYS A 25 11.32 10.42 -0.61
C LYS A 25 10.60 11.76 -0.47
N ASP A 26 10.44 12.48 -1.59
CA ASP A 26 9.71 13.76 -1.64
C ASP A 26 8.23 13.57 -2.05
N TYR A 27 7.93 12.49 -2.76
CA TYR A 27 6.58 12.07 -3.14
C TYR A 27 6.37 10.62 -2.76
N ILE A 28 5.19 10.29 -2.25
CA ILE A 28 4.86 8.93 -1.83
C ILE A 28 4.06 8.24 -2.92
N PHE A 29 4.59 7.15 -3.44
CA PHE A 29 3.91 6.27 -4.38
C PHE A 29 3.50 4.98 -3.69
N VAL A 30 2.26 4.54 -3.91
CA VAL A 30 1.72 3.29 -3.36
C VAL A 30 1.27 2.41 -4.50
N THR A 31 1.92 1.26 -4.66
CA THR A 31 1.56 0.25 -5.67
C THR A 31 0.99 -0.97 -5.00
N ALA A 32 -0.18 -1.43 -5.43
CA ALA A 32 -0.84 -2.63 -4.91
C ALA A 32 -1.04 -3.66 -6.02
N THR A 33 -0.61 -4.90 -5.79
CA THR A 33 -0.80 -6.02 -6.71
C THR A 33 -1.63 -7.09 -6.01
N SER A 34 -2.73 -7.53 -6.63
CA SER A 34 -3.54 -8.62 -6.09
C SER A 34 -2.72 -9.91 -6.04
N ILE A 35 -2.70 -10.58 -4.89
CA ILE A 35 -2.04 -11.88 -4.73
C ILE A 35 -3.03 -13.02 -5.05
N ARG A 36 -4.34 -12.73 -5.14
CA ARG A 36 -5.30 -13.70 -5.64
C ARG A 36 -4.98 -14.01 -7.10
N LYS A 37 -4.56 -15.25 -7.36
CA LYS A 37 -4.75 -15.88 -8.67
C LYS A 37 -6.25 -16.05 -8.88
N ASN A 38 -6.74 -15.64 -10.04
CA ASN A 38 -7.98 -16.19 -10.58
C ASN A 38 -7.86 -17.71 -10.69
#